data_AF-A0A359IH10-F1
#
_entry.id   AF-A0A359IH10-F1
#
_cell.length_a   1.000
_cell.length_b   1.000
_cell.length_c   1.000
_cell.angle_alpha   90.00
_cell.angle_beta   90.00
_cell.angle_gamma   90.00
#
_symmetry.space_group_name_H-M   'P 1'
#
loop_
_entity.id
_entity.type
_entity.pdbx_description
1 polymer ?
#
loop_
_entity_poly.entity_id
_entity_poly.type
_entity_poly.pdbx_seq_one_letter_code
_entity_poly.pdbx_strand_id
1 'polypeptide(L)'
;MNIWSIIGIVLLVILIIVGIFFIIYKKFIIPKVNQYNDIMKQHKSTMSIFIISKTKGKLTDENVPKSVIDQIPKFLRGKKFPLVKAKVGPQIVTLIADEKIYNKIPIKKLVKADIAGMYLVDIR
;
A
#
# COMPACT_ATOMS: atom_id res chain seq x y z
N MET A 1 51.54 2.59 6.52
CA MET A 1 50.17 2.24 6.98
C MET A 1 49.78 0.96 6.28
N ASN A 2 49.61 -0.15 7.02
CA ASN A 2 49.37 -1.45 6.39
C ASN A 2 47.94 -1.48 5.80
N ILE A 3 47.80 -1.97 4.58
CA ILE A 3 46.51 -2.07 3.86
C ILE A 3 45.43 -2.79 4.69
N TRP A 4 45.83 -3.80 5.46
CA TRP A 4 44.94 -4.52 6.39
C TRP A 4 44.35 -3.62 7.49
N SER A 5 45.12 -2.67 8.02
CA SER A 5 44.63 -1.71 9.02
C SER A 5 43.65 -0.71 8.40
N ILE A 6 43.86 -0.32 7.14
CA ILE A 6 42.94 0.57 6.41
C ILE A 6 41.60 -0.12 6.17
N ILE A 7 41.61 -1.38 5.71
CA ILE A 7 40.39 -2.19 5.54
C ILE A 7 39.61 -2.32 6.86
N GLY A 8 40.31 -2.58 7.98
CA GLY A 8 39.69 -2.71 9.29
C GLY A 8 38.97 -1.44 9.75
N ILE A 9 39.59 -0.28 9.55
CA ILE A 9 39.01 1.02 9.91
C ILE A 9 37.79 1.35 9.04
N VAL A 10 37.87 1.10 7.73
CA VAL A 10 36.74 1.36 6.81
C VAL A 10 35.53 0.49 7.15
N LEU A 11 35.74 -0.79 7.48
CA LEU A 11 34.66 -1.69 7.88
C LEU A 11 33.99 -1.24 9.18
N LEU A 12 34.77 -0.75 10.14
CA LEU A 12 34.27 -0.26 11.42
C LEU A 12 33.40 1.00 11.23
N VAL A 13 33.82 1.92 10.37
CA VAL A 13 33.04 3.14 10.05
C VAL A 13 31.70 2.78 9.38
N ILE A 14 31.68 1.82 8.46
CA ILE A 14 30.45 1.33 7.80
C ILE A 14 29.48 0.69 8.81
N LEU A 15 29.98 -0.11 9.74
CA LEU A 15 29.17 -0.72 10.81
C LEU A 15 28.49 0.33 11.69
N ILE A 16 29.20 1.40 12.04
CA ILE A 16 28.65 2.52 12.82
C ILE A 16 27.53 3.21 12.04
N ILE A 17 27.73 3.52 10.76
CA ILE A 17 26.73 4.19 9.92
C ILE A 17 25.45 3.36 9.81
N VAL A 18 25.56 2.05 9.56
CA VAL A 18 24.41 1.14 9.49
C VAL A 18 23.68 1.07 10.84
N GLY A 19 24.44 1.02 11.94
CA GLY A 19 23.88 1.01 13.30
C GLY A 19 23.04 2.25 13.61
N ILE A 20 23.55 3.45 13.30
CA ILE A 20 22.79 4.70 13.47
C ILE A 20 21.52 4.68 12.62
N PHE A 21 21.61 4.27 11.34
CA PHE A 21 20.46 4.25 10.44
C PHE A 21 19.36 3.29 10.92
N PHE A 22 19.75 2.12 11.44
CA PHE A 22 18.81 1.12 11.97
C PHE A 22 18.04 1.64 13.20
N ILE A 23 18.72 2.35 14.10
CA ILE A 23 18.10 2.93 15.31
C ILE A 23 17.05 3.98 14.91
N ILE A 24 17.38 4.86 13.95
CA ILE A 24 16.46 5.89 13.45
C ILE A 24 15.24 5.23 12.78
N TYR A 25 15.46 4.21 11.94
CA TYR A 25 14.39 3.48 11.27
C TYR A 25 13.43 2.83 12.28
N LYS A 26 13.97 2.13 13.28
CA LYS A 26 13.16 1.43 14.28
C LYS A 26 12.34 2.38 15.15
N LYS A 27 12.92 3.50 15.57
CA LYS A 27 12.26 4.44 16.50
C LYS A 27 11.20 5.32 15.84
N PHE A 28 11.41 5.75 14.59
CA PHE A 28 10.55 6.77 13.98
C PHE A 28 9.64 6.25 12.86
N ILE A 29 10.05 5.24 12.11
CA ILE A 29 9.32 4.80 10.90
C ILE A 29 8.32 3.70 11.25
N ILE A 30 8.76 2.67 11.97
CA ILE A 30 7.92 1.52 12.36
C ILE A 30 6.62 1.93 13.09
N PRO A 31 6.64 2.78 14.15
CA PRO A 31 5.40 3.09 14.88
C PRO A 31 4.40 3.86 14.03
N LYS A 32 4.85 4.76 13.14
CA LYS A 32 3.97 5.50 12.24
C LYS A 32 3.26 4.55 11.28
N VAL A 33 3.99 3.62 10.66
CA VAL A 33 3.42 2.64 9.72
C VAL A 33 2.38 1.76 10.41
N ASN A 34 2.63 1.33 11.64
CA ASN A 34 1.69 0.50 12.40
C ASN A 34 0.39 1.24 12.74
N GLN A 35 0.49 2.49 13.19
CA GLN A 35 -0.70 3.31 13.50
C GLN A 35 -1.60 3.50 12.27
N TYR A 36 -1.01 3.77 11.10
CA TYR A 36 -1.78 3.85 9.86
C TYR A 36 -2.47 2.52 9.53
N ASN A 37 -1.79 1.39 9.69
CA ASN A 37 -2.37 0.07 9.43
C ASN A 37 -3.53 -0.26 10.38
N ASP A 38 -3.44 0.12 11.65
CA ASP A 38 -4.46 -0.22 12.64
C ASP A 38 -5.74 0.63 12.48
N ILE A 39 -5.61 1.91 12.14
CA ILE A 39 -6.76 2.75 11.77
C ILE A 39 -7.46 2.18 10.52
N MET A 40 -6.69 1.73 9.53
CA MET A 40 -7.23 1.12 8.32
C MET A 40 -7.99 -0.19 8.59
N LYS A 41 -7.55 -0.97 9.59
CA LYS A 41 -8.24 -2.19 10.02
C LYS A 41 -9.52 -1.90 10.79
N GLN A 42 -9.59 -0.82 11.56
CA GLN A 42 -10.79 -0.47 12.34
C GLN A 42 -11.98 -0.04 11.46
N HIS A 43 -11.72 0.55 10.29
CA HIS A 43 -12.77 0.92 9.32
C HIS A 43 -13.07 -0.17 8.28
N LYS A 44 -12.62 -1.40 8.54
CA LYS A 44 -12.81 -2.53 7.65
C LYS A 44 -14.27 -3.01 7.73
N SER A 45 -14.97 -2.95 6.60
CA SER A 45 -16.33 -3.47 6.43
C SER A 45 -16.32 -4.60 5.41
N THR A 46 -16.84 -5.76 5.79
CA THR A 46 -16.97 -6.92 4.90
C THR A 46 -18.28 -6.83 4.14
N MET A 47 -18.22 -6.79 2.81
CA MET A 47 -19.41 -6.74 1.96
C MET A 47 -19.26 -7.61 0.71
N SER A 48 -20.38 -8.17 0.26
CA SER A 48 -20.44 -8.94 -0.97
C SER A 48 -20.46 -7.99 -2.17
N ILE A 49 -19.44 -8.06 -3.02
CA ILE A 49 -19.28 -7.17 -4.18
C ILE A 49 -19.10 -7.98 -5.45
N PHE A 50 -19.55 -7.42 -6.57
CA PHE A 50 -19.32 -8.00 -7.89
C PHE A 50 -18.15 -7.31 -8.58
N ILE A 51 -17.08 -8.06 -8.85
CA ILE A 51 -15.88 -7.51 -9.49
C ILE A 51 -16.06 -7.48 -11.00
N ILE A 52 -16.01 -6.30 -11.59
CA ILE A 52 -16.22 -6.08 -13.03
C ILE A 52 -14.91 -6.20 -13.78
N SER A 53 -13.90 -5.44 -13.37
CA SER A 53 -12.58 -5.43 -14.00
C SER A 53 -11.49 -5.06 -13.01
N LYS A 54 -10.26 -5.47 -13.33
CA LYS A 54 -9.05 -5.03 -12.64
C LYS A 54 -8.07 -4.48 -13.67
N THR A 55 -7.46 -3.34 -13.37
CA THR A 55 -6.45 -2.70 -14.22
C THR A 55 -5.37 -2.04 -13.36
N LYS A 56 -4.18 -1.81 -13.92
CA LYS A 56 -3.11 -1.05 -13.24
C LYS A 56 -3.03 0.32 -13.91
N GLY A 57 -3.67 1.30 -13.31
CA GLY A 57 -3.92 2.62 -13.90
C GLY A 57 -3.46 3.77 -13.00
N LYS A 58 -3.58 5.00 -13.49
CA LYS A 58 -3.43 6.20 -12.67
C LYS A 58 -4.75 6.51 -11.98
N LEU A 59 -4.68 7.06 -10.77
CA LEU A 59 -5.86 7.44 -9.99
C LEU A 59 -6.68 8.56 -10.64
N THR A 60 -6.06 9.34 -11.52
CA THR A 60 -6.70 10.45 -12.25
C THR A 60 -7.63 9.98 -13.36
N ASP A 61 -7.41 8.77 -13.90
CA ASP A 61 -8.12 8.26 -15.09
C ASP A 61 -9.34 7.42 -14.73
N GLU A 62 -9.47 7.07 -13.44
CA GLU A 62 -10.56 6.24 -12.93
C GLU A 62 -11.46 7.08 -12.02
N ASN A 63 -12.72 6.69 -11.84
CA ASN A 63 -13.75 7.45 -11.12
C ASN A 63 -13.51 7.43 -9.60
N VAL A 64 -12.33 7.91 -9.19
CA VAL A 64 -11.84 7.95 -7.82
C VAL A 64 -12.16 9.33 -7.25
N PRO A 65 -12.91 9.41 -6.13
CA PRO A 65 -13.16 10.64 -5.40
C PRO A 65 -11.90 11.49 -5.18
N LYS A 66 -12.02 12.79 -5.48
CA LYS A 66 -10.93 13.78 -5.33
C LYS A 66 -10.35 13.80 -3.91
N SER A 67 -11.20 13.55 -2.90
CA SER A 67 -10.80 13.47 -1.49
C SER A 67 -9.70 12.45 -1.22
N VAL A 68 -9.65 11.32 -1.95
CA VAL A 68 -8.61 10.30 -1.78
C VAL A 68 -7.37 10.61 -2.63
N ILE A 69 -7.55 11.23 -3.79
CA ILE A 69 -6.43 11.72 -4.61
C ILE A 69 -5.63 12.79 -3.84
N ASP A 70 -6.33 13.64 -3.08
CA ASP A 70 -5.71 14.71 -2.30
C ASP A 70 -4.95 14.18 -1.08
N GLN A 71 -5.42 13.09 -0.46
CA GLN A 71 -4.71 12.42 0.64
C GLN A 71 -3.41 11.75 0.18
N ILE A 72 -3.31 11.38 -1.10
CA ILE A 72 -2.12 10.73 -1.64
C ILE A 72 -1.05 11.79 -1.90
N PRO A 73 0.17 11.61 -1.36
CA PRO A 73 1.23 12.59 -1.52
C PRO A 73 1.61 12.72 -3.00
N LYS A 74 1.90 13.96 -3.43
CA LYS A 74 2.07 14.33 -4.84
C LYS A 74 3.05 13.42 -5.60
N PHE A 75 4.12 12.99 -4.96
CA PHE A 75 5.14 12.12 -5.56
C PHE A 75 4.65 10.68 -5.86
N LEU A 76 3.57 10.22 -5.23
CA LEU A 76 2.97 8.91 -5.50
C LEU A 76 1.86 8.95 -6.56
N ARG A 77 1.31 10.12 -6.87
CA ARG A 77 0.17 10.26 -7.80
C ARG A 77 0.46 9.78 -9.22
N GLY A 78 1.72 9.82 -9.65
CA GLY A 78 2.14 9.36 -10.97
C GLY A 78 2.34 7.84 -11.09
N LYS A 79 2.31 7.09 -9.98
CA LYS A 79 2.49 5.64 -10.00
C LYS A 79 1.24 4.93 -10.51
N LYS A 80 1.43 3.76 -11.10
CA LYS A 80 0.32 2.88 -11.49
C LYS A 80 -0.18 2.17 -10.24
N PHE A 81 -1.42 2.42 -9.87
CA PHE A 81 -2.07 1.74 -8.75
C PHE A 81 -2.84 0.52 -9.24
N PRO A 82 -2.88 -0.56 -8.44
CA PRO A 82 -3.80 -1.68 -8.65
C PRO A 82 -5.25 -1.24 -8.41
N LEU A 83 -6.02 -1.06 -9.48
CA LEU A 83 -7.39 -0.56 -9.44
C LEU A 83 -8.38 -1.67 -9.82
N VAL A 84 -9.48 -1.72 -9.10
CA VAL A 84 -10.53 -2.75 -9.23
C VAL A 84 -11.87 -2.07 -9.31
N LYS A 85 -12.54 -2.20 -10.45
CA LYS A 85 -13.92 -1.72 -10.61
C LYS A 85 -14.86 -2.78 -10.08
N ALA A 86 -15.62 -2.44 -9.05
CA ALA A 86 -16.56 -3.34 -8.41
C ALA A 86 -17.92 -2.68 -8.24
N LYS A 87 -18.97 -3.48 -8.37
CA LYS A 87 -20.33 -3.10 -8.01
C LYS A 87 -20.55 -3.46 -6.54
N VAL A 88 -20.66 -2.42 -5.71
CA VAL A 88 -20.97 -2.52 -4.29
C VAL A 88 -22.45 -2.15 -4.13
N GLY A 89 -23.29 -3.15 -3.91
CA GLY A 89 -24.75 -2.96 -3.92
C GLY A 89 -25.24 -2.39 -5.27
N PRO A 90 -25.90 -1.23 -5.29
CA PRO A 90 -26.39 -0.62 -6.54
C PRO A 90 -25.32 0.19 -7.29
N GLN A 91 -24.25 0.63 -6.62
CA GLN A 91 -23.28 1.58 -7.19
C GLN A 91 -22.02 0.88 -7.73
N ILE A 92 -21.46 1.42 -8.82
CA ILE A 92 -20.19 0.98 -9.39
C ILE A 92 -19.10 1.93 -8.89
N VAL A 93 -18.13 1.39 -8.18
CA VAL A 93 -17.02 2.16 -7.59
C VAL A 93 -15.68 1.57 -8.02
N THR A 94 -14.65 2.42 -7.99
CA THR A 94 -13.27 2.00 -8.23
C THR A 94 -12.56 1.87 -6.89
N LEU A 95 -12.10 0.67 -6.57
CA LEU A 95 -11.38 0.34 -5.35
C LEU A 95 -9.88 0.22 -5.64
N ILE A 96 -9.04 0.65 -4.71
CA ILE A 96 -7.59 0.49 -4.75
C ILE A 96 -7.25 -0.80 -3.99
N ALA A 97 -6.76 -1.82 -4.68
CA ALA A 97 -6.37 -3.08 -4.05
C ALA A 97 -4.94 -3.00 -3.49
N ASP A 98 -4.59 -3.87 -2.54
CA ASP A 98 -3.18 -4.12 -2.24
C ASP A 98 -2.54 -4.96 -3.38
N GLU A 99 -1.28 -4.74 -3.69
CA GLU A 99 -0.54 -5.49 -4.72
C GLU A 99 -0.53 -6.99 -4.44
N LYS A 100 -0.52 -7.38 -3.15
CA LYS A 100 -0.49 -8.78 -2.71
C LYS A 100 -1.75 -9.56 -3.10
N ILE A 101 -2.90 -8.89 -3.13
CA ILE A 101 -4.20 -9.49 -3.43
C ILE A 101 -4.61 -9.29 -4.88
N TYR A 102 -4.13 -8.24 -5.54
CA TYR A 102 -4.53 -7.86 -6.91
C TYR A 102 -4.52 -9.03 -7.92
N ASN A 103 -3.51 -9.89 -7.84
CA ASN A 103 -3.40 -11.04 -8.72
C ASN A 103 -4.45 -12.13 -8.43
N LYS A 104 -4.84 -12.30 -7.16
CA LYS A 104 -5.80 -13.31 -6.68
C LYS A 104 -7.26 -12.92 -6.94
N ILE A 105 -7.53 -11.65 -7.24
CA ILE A 105 -8.89 -11.13 -7.47
C ILE A 105 -9.50 -11.80 -8.72
N PRO A 106 -10.63 -12.53 -8.58
CA PRO A 106 -11.34 -13.07 -9.74
C PRO A 106 -12.15 -11.98 -10.43
N ILE A 107 -12.16 -11.99 -11.76
CA ILE A 107 -12.93 -11.04 -12.58
C ILE A 107 -14.31 -11.64 -12.89
N LYS A 108 -15.35 -10.81 -12.97
CA LYS A 108 -16.75 -11.19 -13.26
C LYS A 108 -17.35 -12.18 -12.26
N LYS A 109 -16.92 -12.12 -10.99
CA LYS A 109 -17.45 -12.95 -9.91
C LYS A 109 -17.92 -12.09 -8.74
N LEU A 110 -18.90 -12.63 -8.02
CA LEU A 110 -19.34 -12.09 -6.74
C LEU A 110 -18.47 -12.71 -5.64
N VAL A 111 -17.83 -11.87 -4.84
CA VAL A 111 -16.94 -12.29 -3.76
C VAL A 111 -17.24 -11.50 -2.50
N LYS A 112 -16.86 -12.03 -1.34
CA LYS A 112 -16.89 -11.26 -0.10
C LYS A 112 -15.58 -10.52 0.02
N ALA A 113 -15.63 -9.20 -0.10
CA ALA A 113 -14.44 -8.38 0.02
C ALA A 113 -14.47 -7.62 1.33
N ASP A 114 -13.29 -7.46 1.89
CA ASP A 114 -13.07 -6.58 3.01
C ASP A 114 -12.62 -5.21 2.51
N ILE A 115 -13.44 -4.19 2.76
CA ILE A 115 -13.27 -2.84 2.23
C ILE A 115 -13.01 -1.87 3.37
N ALA A 116 -11.95 -1.08 3.25
CA ALA A 116 -11.64 0.05 4.13
C ALA A 116 -11.75 1.34 3.32
N GLY A 117 -12.95 1.93 3.28
CA GLY A 117 -13.25 3.07 2.42
C GLY A 117 -13.09 2.74 0.93
N MET A 118 -12.05 3.27 0.30
CA MET A 118 -11.72 2.99 -1.11
C MET A 118 -10.70 1.87 -1.28
N TYR A 119 -10.12 1.38 -0.19
CA TYR A 119 -9.11 0.33 -0.25
C TYR A 119 -9.77 -1.04 -0.14
N LEU A 120 -9.40 -1.93 -1.06
CA LEU A 120 -9.73 -3.34 -0.97
C LEU A 120 -8.57 -4.03 -0.24
N VAL A 121 -8.87 -4.59 0.93
CA VAL A 121 -7.87 -5.12 1.87
C VAL A 121 -7.70 -6.62 1.72
N ASP A 122 -8.81 -7.34 1.55
CA ASP A 122 -8.81 -8.79 1.45
C ASP A 122 -10.04 -9.29 0.66
N ILE A 123 -9.95 -10.52 0.15
CA ILE A 123 -11.04 -11.21 -0.55
C ILE A 123 -11.21 -12.62 0.01
N ARG A 124 -12.45 -12.99 0.27
CA ARG A 124 -12.89 -14.31 0.73
C ARG A 124 -13.92 -14.90 -0.23
#